data_AF-B9YAB5-F1
#
_entry.id   AF-B9YAB5-F1
#
_cell.length_a   1.000
_cell.length_b   1.000
_cell.length_c   1.000
_cell.angle_alpha   90.00
_cell.angle_beta   90.00
_cell.angle_gamma   90.00
#
_symmetry.space_group_name_H-M   'P 1'
#
loop_
_entity.id
_entity.type
_entity.pdbx_description
1 polymer ?
#
loop_
_entity_poly.entity_id
_entity_poly.type
_entity_poly.pdbx_seq_one_letter_code
_entity_poly.pdbx_strand_id
1 'polypeptide(L)'
;MEKLKKGKSWCWLLGALFIFVLFYYMTVRTPLAGDDWGYAVNGMSGNPFVKAWEFYFSWSGRYFAELWGFIVAPRKGLWNFLNPALFAGIYVLLYQIVNPKRNPLSVAVLIAAMMLTVADRLRMETYTWIMGTTYVVPLFLILLVIWMMKNILFSERKIKKGHYAVLILLNFYIGLAMENCSAASILLNLLMLLYAYFKRKDALKLTGAGLVVSVLGFALIRMSPGAAFRLARDNQAWIALGLFGQIQQNWGNFLNYTFIANKYMMLILSLITFLALIHHWVDRIWMNKKDKLAAFVQGFILTIAIVACFAPTFVEKMNLEVFSFFYDLETPQGLIFCSIFYILYIVNLFWILFTLYQDEERLEKLMMVMMAGTCNLAMLLSPIYGPRSSLYTVYFIILLTASVASKIKISSAEAAVILICCSGMCLQRSLSWKRIYTQVAQVQSERESILQYYREHPEDDEAWIPRMPEESIHSADIEEGDTYHQNSFREYYGLPETTKLVFYKKQ
;
A
#
# COMPACT_ATOMS: atom_id res chain seq x y z
N MET A 1 -18.51 -41.52 2.93
CA MET A 1 -18.85 -40.93 1.60
C MET A 1 -19.20 -39.48 1.88
N GLU A 2 -18.54 -38.42 1.41
CA GLU A 2 -17.74 -38.19 0.21
C GLU A 2 -16.30 -37.74 0.53
N LYS A 3 -15.34 -38.30 -0.21
CA LYS A 3 -14.01 -37.73 -0.38
C LYS A 3 -14.16 -36.45 -1.22
N LEU A 4 -14.26 -35.29 -0.58
CA LEU A 4 -14.06 -33.99 -1.25
C LEU A 4 -12.65 -33.98 -1.85
N LYS A 5 -12.57 -34.16 -3.17
CA LYS A 5 -11.35 -34.07 -3.96
C LYS A 5 -10.63 -32.76 -3.61
N LYS A 6 -9.38 -32.87 -3.15
CA LYS A 6 -8.39 -31.78 -3.13
C LYS A 6 -8.08 -31.37 -4.58
N GLY A 7 -9.03 -30.77 -5.28
CA GLY A 7 -8.73 -30.03 -6.50
C GLY A 7 -7.97 -28.79 -6.08
N LYS A 8 -6.66 -28.70 -6.40
CA LYS A 8 -5.95 -27.43 -6.31
C LYS A 8 -6.67 -26.45 -7.23
N SER A 9 -7.39 -25.48 -6.67
CA SER A 9 -8.02 -24.44 -7.46
C SER A 9 -6.92 -23.62 -8.14
N TRP A 10 -6.93 -23.58 -9.46
CA TRP A 10 -6.01 -22.77 -10.27
C TRP A 10 -6.54 -21.34 -10.49
N CYS A 11 -7.64 -20.95 -9.82
CA CYS A 11 -8.27 -19.63 -9.99
C CYS A 11 -7.32 -18.46 -9.68
N TRP A 12 -6.36 -18.66 -8.78
CA TRP A 12 -5.35 -17.64 -8.46
C TRP A 12 -4.36 -17.40 -9.60
N LEU A 13 -4.13 -18.37 -10.51
CA LEU A 13 -3.32 -18.12 -11.71
C LEU A 13 -4.05 -17.19 -12.68
N LEU A 14 -5.36 -17.40 -12.87
CA LEU A 14 -6.18 -16.52 -13.70
C LEU A 14 -6.24 -15.12 -13.10
N GLY A 15 -6.41 -15.01 -11.78
CA GLY A 15 -6.34 -13.74 -11.07
C GLY A 15 -4.98 -13.04 -11.24
N ALA A 16 -3.87 -13.77 -11.10
CA ALA A 16 -2.53 -13.23 -11.31
C ALA A 16 -2.32 -12.75 -12.75
N LEU A 17 -2.77 -13.52 -13.75
CA LEU A 17 -2.70 -13.13 -15.15
C LEU A 17 -3.55 -11.88 -15.42
N PHE A 18 -4.75 -11.80 -14.86
CA PHE A 18 -5.61 -10.62 -14.97
C PHE A 18 -4.94 -9.37 -14.40
N ILE A 19 -4.39 -9.46 -13.17
CA ILE A 19 -3.65 -8.36 -12.54
C ILE A 19 -2.44 -7.97 -13.40
N PHE A 20 -1.66 -8.94 -13.88
CA PHE A 20 -0.51 -8.67 -14.73
C PHE A 20 -0.92 -7.90 -16.00
N VAL A 21 -1.92 -8.38 -16.74
CA VAL A 21 -2.36 -7.76 -18.00
C VAL A 21 -2.91 -6.35 -17.76
N LEU A 22 -3.70 -6.15 -16.71
CA LEU A 22 -4.26 -4.83 -16.38
C LEU A 22 -3.15 -3.82 -16.01
N PHE A 23 -2.22 -4.20 -15.15
CA PHE A 23 -1.11 -3.32 -14.76
C PHE A 23 -0.14 -3.10 -15.93
N TYR A 24 0.09 -4.10 -16.78
CA TYR A 24 0.88 -3.93 -18.01
C TYR A 24 0.23 -2.88 -18.92
N TYR A 25 -1.09 -2.95 -19.10
CA TYR A 25 -1.83 -1.97 -19.87
C TYR A 25 -1.65 -0.53 -19.34
N MET A 26 -1.69 -0.36 -18.02
CA MET A 26 -1.52 0.94 -17.35
C MET A 26 -0.09 1.48 -17.45
N THR A 27 0.90 0.62 -17.17
CA THR A 27 2.31 1.02 -17.06
C THR A 27 2.89 1.44 -18.41
N VAL A 28 2.58 0.70 -19.48
CA VAL A 28 3.00 1.07 -20.84
C VAL A 28 2.46 2.44 -21.28
N ARG A 29 1.32 2.88 -20.74
CA ARG A 29 0.67 4.16 -21.07
C ARG A 29 1.00 5.29 -20.11
N THR A 30 1.69 4.98 -19.02
CA THR A 30 2.10 5.95 -18.02
C THR A 30 3.43 6.56 -18.47
N PRO A 31 3.59 7.88 -18.62
CA PRO A 31 4.90 8.49 -18.94
C PRO A 31 5.82 8.53 -17.71
N LEU A 32 7.05 9.03 -17.87
CA LEU A 32 7.86 9.46 -16.72
C LEU A 32 7.27 10.78 -16.21
N ALA A 33 7.23 10.96 -14.90
CA ALA A 33 6.70 12.15 -14.26
C ALA A 33 7.43 12.50 -12.95
N GLY A 34 7.49 13.79 -12.64
CA GLY A 34 8.09 14.30 -11.41
C GLY A 34 9.53 13.85 -11.24
N ASP A 35 9.83 13.27 -10.08
CA ASP A 35 11.16 12.75 -9.77
C ASP A 35 11.70 11.78 -10.83
N ASP A 36 10.83 11.04 -11.54
CA ASP A 36 11.24 10.05 -12.54
C ASP A 36 12.21 10.66 -13.58
N TRP A 37 12.02 11.93 -13.98
CA TRP A 37 12.92 12.61 -14.92
C TRP A 37 14.33 12.74 -14.36
N GLY A 38 14.46 13.22 -13.11
CA GLY A 38 15.76 13.38 -12.45
C GLY A 38 16.47 12.05 -12.25
N TYR A 39 15.76 10.98 -11.87
CA TYR A 39 16.35 9.65 -11.78
C TYR A 39 16.72 9.07 -13.14
N ALA A 40 15.94 9.35 -14.18
CA ALA A 40 16.26 8.91 -15.54
C ALA A 40 17.54 9.59 -16.04
N VAL A 41 17.64 10.91 -15.91
CA VAL A 41 18.83 11.69 -16.28
C VAL A 41 20.07 11.17 -15.55
N ASN A 42 20.02 11.10 -14.22
CA ASN A 42 21.16 10.65 -13.41
C ASN A 42 21.54 9.18 -13.67
N GLY A 43 20.55 8.33 -13.96
CA GLY A 43 20.78 6.92 -14.28
C GLY A 43 21.27 6.67 -15.72
N MET A 44 21.07 7.63 -16.64
CA MET A 44 21.64 7.62 -17.99
C MET A 44 23.09 8.11 -18.00
N SER A 45 23.41 9.15 -17.21
CA SER A 45 24.72 9.81 -17.22
C SER A 45 25.77 9.18 -16.31
N GLY A 46 25.38 8.32 -15.36
CA GLY A 46 26.29 7.76 -14.35
C GLY A 46 26.11 6.26 -14.09
N ASN A 47 26.99 5.71 -13.23
CA ASN A 47 26.83 4.36 -12.70
C ASN A 47 25.73 4.36 -11.62
N PRO A 48 24.61 3.63 -11.77
CA PRO A 48 23.50 3.63 -10.82
C PRO A 48 23.90 3.26 -9.38
N PHE A 49 24.88 2.37 -9.20
CA PHE A 49 25.36 1.96 -7.87
C PHE A 49 26.12 3.09 -7.18
N VAL A 50 26.95 3.81 -7.94
CA VAL A 50 27.70 4.96 -7.42
C VAL A 50 26.73 6.10 -7.08
N LYS A 51 25.74 6.38 -7.94
CA LYS A 51 24.73 7.40 -7.68
C LYS A 51 23.85 7.09 -6.46
N ALA A 52 23.40 5.84 -6.32
CA ALA A 52 22.67 5.42 -5.13
C ALA A 52 23.53 5.55 -3.85
N TRP A 53 24.83 5.25 -3.94
CA TRP A 53 25.77 5.44 -2.84
C TRP A 53 25.95 6.92 -2.50
N GLU A 54 26.13 7.79 -3.49
CA GLU A 54 26.18 9.25 -3.28
C GLU A 54 24.91 9.74 -2.56
N PHE A 55 23.73 9.33 -3.03
CA PHE A 55 22.44 9.74 -2.47
C PHE A 55 22.18 9.19 -1.05
N TYR A 56 22.82 8.08 -0.68
CA TYR A 56 22.81 7.60 0.70
C TYR A 56 23.48 8.61 1.65
N PHE A 57 24.58 9.25 1.23
CA PHE A 57 25.30 10.23 2.03
C PHE A 57 24.76 11.65 1.90
N SER A 58 24.14 12.01 0.77
CA SER A 58 23.78 13.40 0.47
C SER A 58 22.28 13.71 0.49
N TRP A 59 21.39 12.72 0.43
CA TRP A 59 19.95 13.02 0.25
C TRP A 59 18.98 12.17 1.06
N SER A 60 18.61 10.96 0.62
CA SER A 60 17.50 10.22 1.25
C SER A 60 17.96 9.19 2.27
N GLY A 61 19.19 8.69 2.14
CA GLY A 61 19.65 7.53 2.92
C GLY A 61 19.10 6.17 2.46
N ARG A 62 18.18 6.15 1.49
CA ARG A 62 17.42 4.94 1.11
C ARG A 62 18.08 4.16 0.00
N TYR A 63 19.30 3.65 0.23
CA TYR A 63 20.16 3.10 -0.84
C TYR A 63 19.43 2.21 -1.87
N PHE A 64 18.63 1.24 -1.45
CA PHE A 64 17.94 0.34 -2.39
C PHE A 64 16.75 0.98 -3.11
N ALA A 65 16.06 1.96 -2.50
CA ALA A 65 15.02 2.71 -3.18
C ALA A 65 15.63 3.62 -4.27
N GLU A 66 16.76 4.28 -3.95
CA GLU A 66 17.49 5.10 -4.90
C GLU A 66 18.06 4.28 -6.07
N LEU A 67 18.67 3.14 -5.75
CA LEU A 67 19.22 2.22 -6.74
C LEU A 67 18.14 1.71 -7.71
N TRP A 68 16.94 1.41 -7.19
CA TRP A 68 15.80 1.07 -8.03
C TRP A 68 15.49 2.20 -9.01
N GLY A 69 15.39 3.44 -8.54
CA GLY A 69 15.14 4.61 -9.38
C GLY A 69 16.16 4.77 -10.51
N PHE A 70 17.45 4.76 -10.18
CA PHE A 70 18.53 4.93 -11.16
C PHE A 70 18.67 3.77 -12.15
N ILE A 71 18.21 2.56 -11.81
CA ILE A 71 18.19 1.42 -12.74
C ILE A 71 16.95 1.46 -13.64
N VAL A 72 15.79 1.75 -13.05
CA VAL A 72 14.48 1.50 -13.67
C VAL A 72 13.94 2.72 -14.41
N ALA A 73 14.11 3.94 -13.90
CA ALA A 73 13.62 5.15 -14.55
C ALA A 73 14.23 5.38 -15.96
N PRO A 74 15.55 5.20 -16.19
CA PRO A 74 16.13 5.28 -17.54
C PRO A 74 15.63 4.19 -18.49
N ARG A 75 15.06 3.09 -17.95
CA ARG A 75 14.71 1.88 -18.68
C ARG A 75 13.21 1.62 -18.53
N LYS A 76 12.38 2.55 -19.03
CA LYS A 76 10.91 2.44 -19.01
C LYS A 76 10.38 1.04 -19.36
N GLY A 77 10.92 0.41 -20.40
CA GLY A 77 10.52 -0.93 -20.82
C GLY A 77 10.71 -2.01 -19.73
N LEU A 78 11.77 -1.89 -18.91
CA LEU A 78 11.98 -2.75 -17.76
C LEU A 78 10.89 -2.53 -16.69
N TRP A 79 10.54 -1.27 -16.40
CA TRP A 79 9.45 -0.95 -15.46
C TRP A 79 8.09 -1.50 -15.94
N ASN A 80 7.80 -1.39 -17.24
CA ASN A 80 6.58 -1.91 -17.86
C ASN A 80 6.40 -3.41 -17.65
N PHE A 81 7.48 -4.17 -17.41
CA PHE A 81 7.41 -5.58 -17.08
C PHE A 81 7.49 -5.85 -15.57
N LEU A 82 8.45 -5.22 -14.87
CA LEU A 82 8.69 -5.46 -13.45
C LEU A 82 7.51 -5.01 -12.58
N ASN A 83 6.91 -3.87 -12.87
CA ASN A 83 5.82 -3.35 -12.04
C ASN A 83 4.57 -4.25 -12.10
N PRO A 84 4.07 -4.68 -13.28
CA PRO A 84 3.00 -5.67 -13.35
C PRO A 84 3.37 -7.02 -12.73
N ALA A 85 4.63 -7.47 -12.89
CA ALA A 85 5.11 -8.69 -12.25
C ALA A 85 5.09 -8.60 -10.72
N LEU A 86 5.45 -7.45 -10.15
CA LEU A 86 5.39 -7.19 -8.71
C LEU A 86 3.95 -7.27 -8.19
N PHE A 87 2.99 -6.59 -8.84
CA PHE A 87 1.59 -6.65 -8.41
C PHE A 87 0.96 -8.04 -8.57
N ALA A 88 1.26 -8.75 -9.65
CA ALA A 88 0.85 -10.14 -9.81
C ALA A 88 1.49 -11.04 -8.73
N GLY A 89 2.77 -10.83 -8.42
CA GLY A 89 3.48 -11.52 -7.35
C GLY A 89 2.88 -11.25 -5.97
N ILE A 90 2.52 -10.00 -5.68
CA ILE A 90 1.83 -9.60 -4.44
C ILE A 90 0.47 -10.31 -4.36
N TYR A 91 -0.32 -10.30 -5.44
CA TYR A 91 -1.60 -11.02 -5.50
C TYR A 91 -1.43 -12.51 -5.17
N VAL A 92 -0.43 -13.16 -5.79
CA VAL A 92 -0.11 -14.57 -5.53
C VAL A 92 0.28 -14.77 -4.07
N LEU A 93 1.16 -13.93 -3.51
CA LEU A 93 1.59 -14.04 -2.12
C LEU A 93 0.42 -13.86 -1.16
N LEU A 94 -0.46 -12.87 -1.36
CA LEU A 94 -1.67 -12.70 -0.56
C LEU A 94 -2.52 -13.98 -0.58
N TYR A 95 -2.81 -14.51 -1.76
CA TYR A 95 -3.61 -15.74 -1.90
C TYR A 95 -2.92 -16.95 -1.23
N GLN A 96 -1.60 -17.10 -1.39
CA GLN A 96 -0.84 -18.21 -0.82
C GLN A 96 -0.67 -18.11 0.70
N ILE A 97 -0.54 -16.90 1.24
CA ILE A 97 -0.54 -16.67 2.69
C ILE A 97 -1.91 -17.02 3.25
N VAL A 98 -3.01 -16.55 2.64
CA VAL A 98 -4.37 -16.89 3.10
C VAL A 98 -4.63 -18.39 2.99
N ASN A 99 -4.20 -19.02 1.88
CA ASN A 99 -4.42 -20.43 1.56
C ASN A 99 -5.89 -20.86 1.77
N PRO A 100 -6.83 -20.28 1.00
CA PRO A 100 -8.25 -20.43 1.28
C PRO A 100 -8.70 -21.88 1.06
N LYS A 101 -9.14 -22.53 2.14
CA LYS A 101 -9.71 -23.89 2.11
C LYS A 101 -11.18 -23.89 1.71
N ARG A 102 -11.90 -22.78 1.97
CA ARG A 102 -13.30 -22.57 1.61
C ARG A 102 -13.40 -21.36 0.68
N ASN A 103 -14.34 -21.44 -0.25
CA ASN A 103 -14.65 -20.37 -1.22
C ASN A 103 -13.42 -19.77 -1.91
N PRO A 104 -12.50 -20.61 -2.44
CA PRO A 104 -11.22 -20.14 -2.98
C PRO A 104 -11.40 -19.10 -4.10
N LEU A 105 -12.43 -19.27 -4.95
CA LEU A 105 -12.73 -18.33 -6.01
C LEU A 105 -13.20 -16.98 -5.48
N SER A 106 -14.16 -16.95 -4.53
CA SER A 106 -14.64 -15.70 -3.94
C SER A 106 -13.51 -14.95 -3.23
N VAL A 107 -12.62 -15.66 -2.51
CA VAL A 107 -11.44 -15.05 -1.89
C VAL A 107 -10.45 -14.51 -2.93
N ALA A 108 -10.21 -15.26 -4.01
CA ALA A 108 -9.35 -14.82 -5.11
C ALA A 108 -9.85 -13.51 -5.76
N VAL A 109 -11.15 -13.40 -6.01
CA VAL A 109 -11.76 -12.20 -6.60
C VAL A 109 -11.86 -11.07 -5.58
N LEU A 110 -12.09 -11.36 -4.29
CA LEU A 110 -12.07 -10.38 -3.21
C LEU A 110 -10.70 -9.69 -3.10
N ILE A 111 -9.59 -10.45 -3.12
CA ILE A 111 -8.23 -9.90 -3.10
C ILE A 111 -8.04 -8.96 -4.29
N ALA A 112 -8.42 -9.39 -5.51
CA ALA A 112 -8.31 -8.56 -6.71
C ALA A 112 -9.14 -7.28 -6.57
N ALA A 113 -10.40 -7.38 -6.14
CA ALA A 113 -11.28 -6.23 -5.96
C ALA A 113 -10.66 -5.20 -5.01
N MET A 114 -10.15 -5.64 -3.85
CA MET A 114 -9.55 -4.71 -2.88
C MET A 114 -8.25 -4.08 -3.41
N MET A 115 -7.41 -4.81 -4.15
CA MET A 115 -6.22 -4.24 -4.80
C MET A 115 -6.57 -3.16 -5.84
N LEU A 116 -7.73 -3.29 -6.50
CA LEU A 116 -8.21 -2.34 -7.51
C LEU A 116 -9.01 -1.16 -6.94
N THR A 117 -9.43 -1.23 -5.68
CA THR A 117 -10.25 -0.20 -5.01
C THR A 117 -9.47 0.63 -4.00
N VAL A 118 -8.14 0.63 -4.09
CA VAL A 118 -7.30 1.55 -3.31
C VAL A 118 -7.61 3.01 -3.65
N ALA A 119 -7.35 3.93 -2.73
CA ALA A 119 -7.58 5.36 -2.96
C ALA A 119 -6.80 5.86 -4.19
N ASP A 120 -7.39 6.78 -4.97
CA ASP A 120 -6.81 7.21 -6.25
C ASP A 120 -5.45 7.91 -6.09
N ARG A 121 -5.27 8.73 -5.04
CA ARG A 121 -3.95 9.31 -4.71
C ARG A 121 -2.92 8.26 -4.32
N LEU A 122 -3.31 7.24 -3.55
CA LEU A 122 -2.42 6.12 -3.22
C LEU A 122 -2.03 5.34 -4.49
N ARG A 123 -2.99 5.03 -5.37
CA ARG A 123 -2.73 4.40 -6.67
C ARG A 123 -1.74 5.22 -7.49
N MET A 124 -1.99 6.51 -7.64
CA MET A 124 -1.17 7.37 -8.48
C MET A 124 0.28 7.46 -7.97
N GLU A 125 0.48 7.49 -6.65
CA GLU A 125 1.81 7.53 -6.02
C GLU A 125 2.50 6.16 -5.87
N THR A 126 1.86 5.04 -6.18
CA THR A 126 2.49 3.71 -5.96
C THR A 126 2.35 2.74 -7.13
N TYR A 127 1.26 2.82 -7.90
CA TYR A 127 0.98 1.90 -8.99
C TYR A 127 1.51 2.45 -10.31
N THR A 128 1.48 3.77 -10.50
CA THR A 128 1.83 4.43 -11.77
C THR A 128 2.80 5.59 -11.62
N TRP A 129 3.67 5.50 -10.61
CA TRP A 129 4.83 6.36 -10.47
C TRP A 129 6.07 5.46 -10.31
N ILE A 130 7.11 5.65 -11.11
CA ILE A 130 8.26 4.73 -11.12
C ILE A 130 8.97 4.81 -9.77
N MET A 131 9.22 6.01 -9.28
CA MET A 131 9.76 6.21 -7.93
C MET A 131 8.79 5.78 -6.84
N GLY A 132 7.48 5.83 -7.09
CA GLY A 132 6.47 5.24 -6.21
C GLY A 132 6.57 3.71 -6.07
N THR A 133 7.08 3.03 -7.10
CA THR A 133 7.26 1.56 -7.10
C THR A 133 8.31 1.12 -6.07
N THR A 134 9.16 2.03 -5.58
CA THR A 134 10.09 1.78 -4.46
C THR A 134 9.38 1.41 -3.15
N TYR A 135 8.08 1.71 -3.00
CA TYR A 135 7.24 1.24 -1.90
C TYR A 135 6.64 -0.17 -2.17
N VAL A 136 6.44 -0.52 -3.45
CA VAL A 136 5.84 -1.80 -3.86
C VAL A 136 6.84 -2.94 -3.72
N VAL A 137 8.12 -2.71 -4.02
CA VAL A 137 9.19 -3.70 -3.84
C VAL A 137 9.28 -4.22 -2.39
N PRO A 138 9.48 -3.38 -1.36
CA PRO A 138 9.54 -3.86 0.02
C PRO A 138 8.21 -4.46 0.50
N LEU A 139 7.05 -4.05 -0.05
CA LEU A 139 5.77 -4.73 0.20
C LEU A 139 5.79 -6.17 -0.32
N PHE A 140 6.26 -6.41 -1.56
CA PHE A 140 6.41 -7.75 -2.09
C PHE A 140 7.36 -8.59 -1.22
N LEU A 141 8.50 -8.02 -0.82
CA LEU A 141 9.51 -8.72 -0.03
C LEU A 141 9.02 -9.05 1.39
N ILE A 142 8.31 -8.15 2.07
CA ILE A 142 7.79 -8.44 3.41
C ILE A 142 6.68 -9.50 3.37
N LEU A 143 5.83 -9.50 2.33
CA LEU A 143 4.87 -10.58 2.11
C LEU A 143 5.58 -11.91 1.80
N LEU A 144 6.69 -11.89 1.08
CA LEU A 144 7.51 -13.09 0.84
C LEU A 144 8.11 -13.63 2.14
N VAL A 145 8.59 -12.76 3.03
CA VAL A 145 9.04 -13.12 4.39
C VAL A 145 7.90 -13.78 5.16
N ILE A 146 6.70 -13.18 5.18
CA ILE A 146 5.53 -13.75 5.86
C ILE A 146 5.17 -15.11 5.30
N TRP A 147 5.09 -15.26 3.97
CA TRP A 147 4.77 -16.54 3.33
C TRP A 147 5.80 -17.62 3.66
N MET A 148 7.09 -17.30 3.57
CA MET A 148 8.17 -18.22 3.90
C MET A 148 8.11 -18.62 5.38
N MET A 149 8.01 -17.64 6.28
CA MET A 149 8.02 -17.87 7.71
C MET A 149 6.76 -18.55 8.22
N LYS A 150 5.59 -18.33 7.59
CA LYS A 150 4.38 -19.09 7.88
C LYS A 150 4.59 -20.58 7.63
N ASN A 151 5.17 -20.93 6.48
CA ASN A 151 5.50 -22.34 6.15
C ASN A 151 6.58 -22.91 7.06
N ILE A 152 7.56 -22.09 7.45
CA ILE A 152 8.63 -22.52 8.34
C ILE A 152 8.14 -22.67 9.76
N LEU A 153 7.25 -21.83 10.30
CA LEU A 153 6.83 -21.83 11.70
C LEU A 153 5.64 -22.77 11.97
N PHE A 154 4.61 -22.74 11.13
CA PHE A 154 3.36 -23.48 11.39
C PHE A 154 3.27 -24.84 10.69
N SER A 155 4.15 -25.15 9.74
CA SER A 155 4.12 -26.45 9.01
C SER A 155 5.28 -27.38 9.37
N GLU A 156 5.99 -27.12 10.47
CA GLU A 156 7.06 -28.00 10.99
C GLU A 156 8.15 -28.37 9.97
N ARG A 157 8.34 -27.53 8.94
CA ARG A 157 9.36 -27.76 7.92
C ARG A 157 10.74 -27.62 8.51
N LYS A 158 11.63 -28.55 8.15
CA LYS A 158 13.05 -28.51 8.55
C LYS A 158 13.71 -27.22 8.07
N ILE A 159 14.39 -26.54 9.00
CA ILE A 159 15.14 -25.33 8.70
C ILE A 159 16.43 -25.71 7.94
N LYS A 160 16.67 -25.05 6.81
CA LYS A 160 17.85 -25.23 5.96
C LYS A 160 18.73 -23.99 6.02
N LYS A 161 20.04 -24.13 5.75
CA LYS A 161 20.99 -23.00 5.69
C LYS A 161 20.53 -21.90 4.71
N GLY A 162 19.93 -22.29 3.59
CA GLY A 162 19.36 -21.34 2.63
C GLY A 162 18.27 -20.44 3.21
N HIS A 163 17.48 -20.90 4.19
CA HIS A 163 16.46 -20.05 4.83
C HIS A 163 17.10 -18.89 5.61
N TYR A 164 18.26 -19.10 6.24
CA TYR A 164 19.00 -18.04 6.92
C TYR A 164 19.47 -16.99 5.92
N ALA A 165 20.14 -17.41 4.84
CA ALA A 165 20.64 -16.50 3.83
C ALA A 165 19.51 -15.65 3.22
N VAL A 166 18.41 -16.29 2.84
CA VAL A 166 17.24 -15.59 2.28
C VAL A 166 16.63 -14.63 3.30
N LEU A 167 16.40 -15.04 4.54
CA LEU A 167 15.80 -14.18 5.55
C LEU A 167 16.67 -12.96 5.87
N ILE A 168 17.99 -13.14 5.95
CA ILE A 168 18.95 -12.05 6.16
C ILE A 168 18.90 -11.07 4.99
N LEU A 169 19.02 -11.55 3.75
CA LEU A 169 19.01 -10.69 2.56
C LEU A 169 17.69 -9.91 2.44
N LEU A 170 16.55 -10.56 2.65
CA LEU A 170 15.24 -9.91 2.57
C LEU A 170 15.08 -8.84 3.66
N ASN A 171 15.40 -9.15 4.92
CA ASN A 171 15.26 -8.18 6.00
C ASN A 171 16.23 -7.00 5.88
N PHE A 172 17.45 -7.26 5.39
CA PHE A 172 18.42 -6.19 5.13
C PHE A 172 17.94 -5.27 4.03
N TYR A 173 17.43 -5.82 2.91
CA TYR A 173 16.87 -5.02 1.83
C TYR A 173 15.68 -4.18 2.30
N ILE A 174 14.70 -4.80 2.97
CA ILE A 174 13.51 -4.10 3.47
C ILE A 174 13.93 -2.95 4.40
N GLY A 175 14.87 -3.23 5.31
CA GLY A 175 15.43 -2.27 6.28
C GLY A 175 16.05 -1.01 5.67
N LEU A 176 16.60 -1.13 4.47
CA LEU A 176 17.28 -0.05 3.74
C LEU A 176 16.46 0.53 2.59
N ALA A 177 15.23 0.05 2.39
CA ALA A 177 14.35 0.52 1.33
C ALA A 177 13.43 1.66 1.80
N MET A 178 12.66 1.42 2.87
CA MET A 178 11.61 2.35 3.33
C MET A 178 11.42 2.28 4.85
N GLU A 179 11.37 3.41 5.53
CA GLU A 179 11.41 3.52 7.01
C GLU A 179 10.18 2.87 7.66
N ASN A 180 8.98 3.12 7.13
CA ASN A 180 7.74 2.55 7.67
C ASN A 180 7.63 1.03 7.42
N CYS A 181 8.07 0.53 6.26
CA CYS A 181 8.14 -0.91 6.01
C CYS A 181 9.20 -1.57 6.92
N SER A 182 10.31 -0.88 7.17
CA SER A 182 11.37 -1.33 8.08
C SER A 182 10.88 -1.46 9.51
N ALA A 183 10.13 -0.47 10.01
CA ALA A 183 9.51 -0.52 11.33
C ALA A 183 8.54 -1.70 11.45
N ALA A 184 7.72 -1.93 10.42
CA ALA A 184 6.84 -3.09 10.36
C ALA A 184 7.63 -4.41 10.32
N SER A 185 8.74 -4.47 9.57
CA SER A 185 9.61 -5.65 9.52
C SER A 185 10.22 -5.98 10.88
N ILE A 186 10.65 -4.98 11.65
CA ILE A 186 11.13 -5.19 13.03
C ILE A 186 10.04 -5.82 13.89
N LEU A 187 8.82 -5.28 13.84
CA LEU A 187 7.69 -5.84 14.60
C LEU A 187 7.40 -7.28 14.16
N LEU A 188 7.37 -7.56 12.85
CA LEU A 188 7.16 -8.90 12.32
C LEU A 188 8.18 -9.89 12.90
N ASN A 189 9.47 -9.55 12.83
CA ASN A 189 10.53 -10.42 13.34
C ASN A 189 10.47 -10.57 14.87
N LEU A 190 10.09 -9.53 15.61
CA LEU A 190 9.87 -9.60 17.04
C LEU A 190 8.72 -10.57 17.38
N LEU A 191 7.57 -10.45 16.71
CA LEU A 191 6.42 -11.33 16.91
C LEU A 191 6.75 -12.78 16.53
N MET A 192 7.49 -13.01 15.44
CA MET A 192 7.95 -14.34 15.05
C MET A 192 8.94 -14.93 16.07
N LEU A 193 9.85 -14.13 16.62
CA LEU A 193 10.78 -14.55 17.66
C LEU A 193 10.04 -14.94 18.94
N LEU A 194 9.07 -14.13 19.37
CA LEU A 194 8.22 -14.44 20.53
C LEU A 194 7.44 -15.73 20.31
N TYR A 195 6.82 -15.90 19.13
CA TYR A 195 6.13 -17.15 18.80
C TYR A 195 7.09 -18.36 18.83
N ALA A 196 8.27 -18.24 18.21
CA ALA A 196 9.28 -19.30 18.21
C ALA A 196 9.75 -19.65 19.64
N TYR A 197 9.89 -18.66 20.52
CA TYR A 197 10.26 -18.89 21.91
C TYR A 197 9.26 -19.81 22.65
N PHE A 198 7.96 -19.58 22.46
CA PHE A 198 6.92 -20.33 23.15
C PHE A 198 6.53 -21.64 22.45
N LYS A 199 6.52 -21.67 21.12
CA LYS A 199 5.95 -22.79 20.34
C LYS A 199 6.97 -23.55 19.52
N ARG A 200 8.09 -22.93 19.15
CA ARG A 200 9.01 -23.50 18.17
C ARG A 200 10.48 -23.11 18.36
N LYS A 201 11.10 -23.70 19.39
CA LYS A 201 12.44 -23.32 19.85
C LYS A 201 13.55 -23.57 18.83
N ASP A 202 13.41 -24.51 17.90
CA ASP A 202 14.37 -24.75 16.81
C ASP A 202 14.46 -23.55 15.85
N ALA A 203 13.38 -22.76 15.71
CA ALA A 203 13.34 -21.58 14.86
C ALA A 203 13.91 -20.32 15.51
N LEU A 204 14.19 -20.32 16.82
CA LEU A 204 14.66 -19.14 17.57
C LEU A 204 15.88 -18.46 16.95
N LYS A 205 16.87 -19.26 16.53
CA LYS A 205 18.09 -18.72 15.92
C LYS A 205 17.81 -18.04 14.59
N LEU A 206 16.88 -18.58 13.80
CA LEU A 206 16.49 -18.01 12.51
C LEU A 206 15.74 -16.69 12.70
N THR A 207 14.71 -16.68 13.55
CA THR A 207 13.92 -15.47 13.85
C THR A 207 14.75 -14.39 14.54
N GLY A 208 15.68 -14.79 15.41
CA GLY A 208 16.62 -13.88 16.07
C GLY A 208 17.56 -13.20 15.07
N ALA A 209 18.11 -13.96 14.11
CA ALA A 209 18.91 -13.39 13.04
C ALA A 209 18.09 -12.40 12.18
N GLY A 210 16.85 -12.74 11.85
CA GLY A 210 15.93 -11.84 11.14
C GLY A 210 15.71 -10.53 11.89
N LEU A 211 15.45 -10.59 13.20
CA LEU A 211 15.25 -9.41 14.05
C LEU A 211 16.51 -8.53 14.08
N VAL A 212 17.68 -9.10 14.38
CA VAL A 212 18.94 -8.36 14.43
C VAL A 212 19.19 -7.63 13.10
N VAL A 213 19.05 -8.33 11.98
CA VAL A 213 19.30 -7.73 10.66
C VAL A 213 18.28 -6.65 10.32
N SER A 214 17.00 -6.83 10.67
CA SER A 214 15.97 -5.79 10.45
C SER A 214 16.24 -4.52 11.27
N VAL A 215 16.71 -4.66 12.52
CA VAL A 215 17.11 -3.53 13.37
C VAL A 215 18.34 -2.83 12.82
N LEU A 216 19.35 -3.59 12.37
CA LEU A 216 20.55 -3.02 11.75
C LEU A 216 20.21 -2.26 10.47
N GLY A 217 19.37 -2.82 9.59
CA GLY A 217 18.92 -2.13 8.37
C GLY A 217 18.19 -0.81 8.67
N PHE A 218 17.26 -0.83 9.63
CA PHE A 218 16.56 0.38 10.08
C PHE A 218 17.49 1.41 10.73
N ALA A 219 18.46 0.98 11.52
CA ALA A 219 19.44 1.89 12.10
C ALA A 219 20.28 2.59 11.01
N LEU A 220 20.72 1.84 9.99
CA LEU A 220 21.50 2.39 8.88
C LEU A 220 20.71 3.44 8.09
N ILE A 221 19.45 3.19 7.73
CA ILE A 221 18.65 4.18 6.99
C ILE A 221 18.37 5.42 7.86
N ARG A 222 18.03 5.23 9.15
CA ARG A 222 17.64 6.31 10.05
C ARG A 222 18.80 7.20 10.48
N MET A 223 19.99 6.63 10.59
CA MET A 223 21.24 7.31 10.95
C MET A 223 22.07 7.69 9.71
N SER A 224 21.51 7.53 8.51
CA SER A 224 22.23 7.88 7.28
C SER A 224 22.55 9.39 7.24
N PRO A 225 23.74 9.78 6.78
CA PRO A 225 24.11 11.18 6.65
C PRO A 225 23.17 11.96 5.72
N GLY A 226 22.70 11.31 4.64
CA GLY A 226 21.78 11.93 3.69
C GLY A 226 20.45 12.31 4.34
N ALA A 227 19.82 11.36 5.05
CA ALA A 227 18.55 11.64 5.73
C ALA A 227 18.68 12.76 6.77
N ALA A 228 19.79 12.81 7.51
CA ALA A 228 20.07 13.88 8.47
C ALA A 228 20.24 15.25 7.77
N PHE A 229 21.00 15.29 6.68
CA PHE A 229 21.21 16.50 5.89
C PHE A 229 19.88 17.02 5.31
N ARG A 230 19.09 16.15 4.70
CA ARG A 230 17.77 16.50 4.13
C ARG A 230 16.79 16.97 5.21
N LEU A 231 16.77 16.32 6.37
CA LEU A 231 15.94 16.73 7.50
C LEU A 231 16.31 18.16 7.97
N ALA A 232 17.61 18.46 8.08
CA ALA A 232 18.10 19.77 8.50
C ALA A 232 17.92 20.87 7.46
N ARG A 233 17.96 20.54 6.16
CA ARG A 233 17.79 21.49 5.06
C ARG A 233 16.31 21.79 4.80
N ASP A 234 15.48 20.76 4.71
CA ASP A 234 14.12 20.88 4.15
C ASP A 234 13.03 20.93 5.22
N ASN A 235 13.32 20.55 6.48
CA ASN A 235 12.29 20.29 7.50
C ASN A 235 12.65 20.88 8.88
N GLN A 236 13.25 22.06 8.92
CA GLN A 236 13.65 22.70 10.19
C GLN A 236 12.47 22.93 11.15
N ALA A 237 11.31 23.36 10.62
CA ALA A 237 10.10 23.54 11.41
C ALA A 237 9.64 22.23 12.08
N TRP A 238 9.80 21.08 11.40
CA TRP A 238 9.50 19.77 11.95
C TRP A 238 10.45 19.37 13.08
N ILE A 239 11.75 19.67 12.93
CA ILE A 239 12.77 19.40 13.95
C ILE A 239 12.48 20.20 15.23
N ALA A 240 11.97 21.43 15.09
CA ALA A 240 11.64 22.29 16.23
C ALA A 240 10.46 21.77 17.06
N LEU A 241 9.65 20.85 16.52
CA LEU A 241 8.56 20.23 17.25
C LEU A 241 9.07 19.16 18.22
N GLY A 242 8.57 19.19 19.45
CA GLY A 242 8.68 18.05 20.36
C GLY A 242 7.88 16.84 19.86
N LEU A 243 8.12 15.66 20.45
CA LEU A 243 7.49 14.39 20.07
C LEU A 243 5.96 14.50 19.93
N PHE A 244 5.30 15.12 20.91
CA PHE A 244 3.84 15.28 20.89
C PHE A 244 3.37 16.27 19.81
N GLY A 245 4.17 17.32 19.52
CA GLY A 245 3.87 18.27 18.45
C GLY A 245 3.90 17.59 17.08
N GLN A 246 4.88 16.72 16.86
CA GLN A 246 4.99 15.91 15.63
C GLN A 246 3.79 14.98 15.46
N ILE A 247 3.41 14.27 16.53
CA ILE A 247 2.23 13.39 16.53
C ILE A 247 0.96 14.19 16.23
N GLN A 248 0.79 15.34 16.89
CA GLN A 248 -0.39 16.20 16.72
C GLN A 248 -0.49 16.72 15.28
N GLN A 249 0.62 17.20 14.70
CA GLN A 249 0.64 17.70 13.32
C GLN A 249 0.25 16.62 12.32
N ASN A 250 0.71 15.38 12.52
CA ASN A 250 0.43 14.27 11.62
C ASN A 250 -0.84 13.48 11.95
N TRP A 251 -1.56 13.82 13.01
CA TRP A 251 -2.73 13.04 13.44
C TRP A 251 -3.86 13.04 12.41
N GLY A 252 -4.17 14.21 11.83
CA GLY A 252 -5.15 14.32 10.75
C GLY A 252 -4.76 13.47 9.53
N ASN A 253 -3.49 13.53 9.12
CA ASN A 253 -2.95 12.70 8.04
C ASN A 253 -3.06 11.20 8.35
N PHE A 254 -2.78 10.79 9.60
CA PHE A 254 -2.94 9.41 10.03
C PHE A 254 -4.39 8.94 9.90
N LEU A 255 -5.36 9.71 10.38
CA LEU A 255 -6.78 9.36 10.26
C LEU A 255 -7.22 9.30 8.79
N ASN A 256 -6.83 10.29 8.01
CA ASN A 256 -7.20 10.39 6.59
C ASN A 256 -6.66 9.20 5.80
N TYR A 257 -5.35 8.98 5.84
CA TYR A 257 -4.68 7.96 5.02
C TYR A 257 -4.87 6.55 5.54
N THR A 258 -5.17 6.35 6.84
CA THR A 258 -5.46 5.01 7.37
C THR A 258 -6.90 4.59 7.08
N PHE A 259 -7.87 5.50 7.25
CA PHE A 259 -9.27 5.14 7.29
C PHE A 259 -10.12 5.84 6.22
N ILE A 260 -10.15 7.18 6.22
CA ILE A 260 -11.14 7.97 5.46
C ILE A 260 -10.92 7.86 3.95
N ALA A 261 -9.70 8.14 3.47
CA ALA A 261 -9.36 8.05 2.06
C ALA A 261 -9.51 6.61 1.52
N ASN A 262 -9.28 5.61 2.39
CA ASN A 262 -9.38 4.18 2.08
C ASN A 262 -10.77 3.60 2.40
N LYS A 263 -11.85 4.37 2.20
CA LYS A 263 -13.23 3.98 2.53
C LYS A 263 -13.68 2.62 1.96
N TYR A 264 -13.28 2.24 0.75
CA TYR A 264 -13.66 0.93 0.18
C TYR A 264 -13.01 -0.23 0.92
N MET A 265 -11.74 -0.07 1.34
CA MET A 265 -11.07 -1.07 2.18
C MET A 265 -11.79 -1.22 3.52
N MET A 266 -12.15 -0.10 4.16
CA MET A 266 -12.88 -0.10 5.43
C MET A 266 -14.28 -0.70 5.31
N LEU A 267 -14.99 -0.40 4.24
CA LEU A 267 -16.31 -0.97 3.94
C LEU A 267 -16.23 -2.49 3.79
N ILE A 268 -15.32 -2.99 2.96
CA ILE A 268 -15.19 -4.42 2.69
C ILE A 268 -14.73 -5.17 3.95
N LEU A 269 -13.75 -4.64 4.69
CA LEU A 269 -13.33 -5.22 5.97
C LEU A 269 -14.50 -5.30 6.95
N SER A 270 -15.29 -4.23 7.07
CA SER A 270 -16.42 -4.17 7.98
C SER A 270 -17.54 -5.14 7.58
N LEU A 271 -17.87 -5.24 6.29
CA LEU A 271 -18.88 -6.17 5.79
C LEU A 271 -18.47 -7.64 5.98
N ILE A 272 -17.21 -7.98 5.68
CA ILE A 272 -16.71 -9.35 5.83
C ILE A 272 -16.62 -9.75 7.31
N THR A 273 -16.16 -8.85 8.18
CA THR A 273 -16.11 -9.12 9.63
C THR A 273 -17.52 -9.19 10.23
N PHE A 274 -18.45 -8.35 9.77
CA PHE A 274 -19.87 -8.41 10.17
C PHE A 274 -20.51 -9.74 9.76
N LEU A 275 -20.26 -10.20 8.53
CA LEU A 275 -20.72 -11.51 8.07
C LEU A 275 -20.13 -12.65 8.90
N ALA A 276 -18.83 -12.58 9.23
CA ALA A 276 -18.19 -13.57 10.09
C ALA A 276 -18.81 -13.60 11.50
N LEU A 277 -19.16 -12.44 12.05
CA LEU A 277 -19.86 -12.32 13.33
C LEU A 277 -21.27 -12.91 13.28
N ILE A 278 -22.05 -12.63 12.25
CA ILE A 278 -23.38 -13.23 12.08
C ILE A 278 -23.26 -14.76 12.13
N HIS A 279 -22.38 -15.33 11.31
CA HIS A 279 -22.18 -16.78 11.25
C HIS A 279 -21.66 -17.38 12.56
N HIS A 280 -20.90 -16.62 13.36
CA HIS A 280 -20.46 -17.06 14.68
C HIS A 280 -21.57 -17.04 15.72
N TRP A 281 -22.40 -16.00 15.69
CA TRP A 281 -23.34 -15.68 16.74
C TRP A 281 -24.76 -16.24 16.51
N VAL A 282 -25.17 -16.51 15.27
CA VAL A 282 -26.52 -17.03 14.94
C VAL A 282 -26.86 -18.28 15.75
N ASP A 283 -25.90 -19.17 15.98
CA ASP A 283 -26.11 -20.40 16.77
C ASP A 283 -25.99 -20.18 18.29
N ARG A 284 -25.39 -19.08 18.75
CA ARG A 284 -25.02 -18.83 20.17
C ARG A 284 -25.84 -17.76 20.88
N ILE A 285 -26.40 -16.80 20.14
CA ILE A 285 -27.19 -15.67 20.69
C ILE A 285 -28.37 -16.16 21.52
N TRP A 286 -28.91 -17.34 21.23
CA TRP A 286 -30.03 -17.91 21.95
C TRP A 286 -29.67 -18.44 23.35
N MET A 287 -28.38 -18.51 23.72
CA MET A 287 -27.93 -19.21 24.92
C MET A 287 -27.56 -18.30 26.11
N ASN A 288 -27.14 -17.03 25.93
CA ASN A 288 -26.66 -16.19 27.04
C ASN A 288 -26.84 -14.67 26.81
N LYS A 289 -27.20 -13.90 27.85
CA LYS A 289 -27.33 -12.43 27.81
C LYS A 289 -26.01 -11.68 27.56
N LYS A 290 -24.88 -12.17 28.10
CA LYS A 290 -23.56 -11.52 27.90
C LYS A 290 -23.11 -11.58 26.43
N ASP A 291 -23.35 -12.71 25.79
CA ASP A 291 -23.05 -12.94 24.38
C ASP A 291 -23.92 -12.06 23.46
N LYS A 292 -25.19 -11.83 23.84
CA LYS A 292 -26.06 -10.87 23.15
C LYS A 292 -25.52 -9.45 23.19
N LEU A 293 -25.06 -8.98 24.36
CA LEU A 293 -24.50 -7.64 24.50
C LEU A 293 -23.20 -7.49 23.69
N ALA A 294 -22.32 -8.49 23.74
CA ALA A 294 -21.09 -8.50 22.96
C ALA A 294 -21.38 -8.43 21.45
N ALA A 295 -22.28 -9.28 20.95
CA ALA A 295 -22.70 -9.27 19.55
C ALA A 295 -23.31 -7.92 19.13
N PHE A 296 -24.15 -7.32 19.99
CA PHE A 296 -24.74 -6.01 19.73
C PHE A 296 -23.68 -4.91 19.63
N VAL A 297 -22.75 -4.81 20.59
CA VAL A 297 -21.71 -3.77 20.59
C VAL A 297 -20.78 -3.94 19.38
N GLN A 298 -20.32 -5.16 19.12
CA GLN A 298 -19.45 -5.46 17.98
C GLN A 298 -20.13 -5.11 16.65
N GLY A 299 -21.40 -5.54 16.49
CA GLY A 299 -22.20 -5.25 15.31
C GLY A 299 -22.48 -3.75 15.15
N PHE A 300 -22.82 -3.05 16.23
CA PHE A 300 -23.13 -1.62 16.19
C PHE A 300 -21.93 -0.79 15.71
N ILE A 301 -20.73 -1.04 16.24
CA ILE A 301 -19.51 -0.33 15.81
C ILE A 301 -19.20 -0.60 14.32
N LEU A 302 -19.37 -1.84 13.85
CA LEU A 302 -19.20 -2.18 12.43
C LEU A 302 -20.24 -1.52 11.54
N THR A 303 -21.50 -1.43 11.99
CA THR A 303 -22.56 -0.70 11.28
C THR A 303 -22.22 0.78 11.14
N ILE A 304 -21.73 1.42 12.21
CA ILE A 304 -21.26 2.81 12.14
C ILE A 304 -20.10 2.93 11.14
N ALA A 305 -19.17 1.98 11.11
CA ALA A 305 -18.06 2.00 10.15
C ALA A 305 -18.55 1.91 8.69
N ILE A 306 -19.57 1.07 8.44
CA ILE A 306 -20.22 0.98 7.13
C ILE A 306 -20.87 2.32 6.78
N VAL A 307 -21.62 2.94 7.69
CA VAL A 307 -22.24 4.26 7.50
C VAL A 307 -21.19 5.34 7.21
N ALA A 308 -20.09 5.36 7.95
CA ALA A 308 -18.98 6.29 7.74
C ALA A 308 -18.40 6.22 6.32
N CYS A 309 -18.36 5.03 5.71
CA CYS A 309 -17.88 4.85 4.34
C CYS A 309 -18.81 5.48 3.28
N PHE A 310 -20.10 5.63 3.59
CA PHE A 310 -21.09 6.27 2.73
C PHE A 310 -21.32 7.75 3.06
N ALA A 311 -20.80 8.23 4.19
CA ALA A 311 -21.01 9.59 4.67
C ALA A 311 -20.69 10.69 3.62
N PRO A 312 -19.57 10.66 2.87
CA PRO A 312 -19.34 11.66 1.81
C PRO A 312 -20.43 11.67 0.74
N THR A 313 -20.98 10.50 0.39
CA THR A 313 -22.06 10.41 -0.59
C THR A 313 -23.37 10.97 -0.05
N PHE A 314 -23.65 10.79 1.25
CA PHE A 314 -24.82 11.39 1.90
C PHE A 314 -24.73 12.92 1.95
N VAL A 315 -23.54 13.48 2.18
CA VAL A 315 -23.33 14.93 2.12
C VAL A 315 -23.46 15.42 0.67
N GLU A 316 -22.61 14.92 -0.24
CA GLU A 316 -22.51 15.43 -1.62
C GLU A 316 -23.79 15.24 -2.46
N LYS A 317 -24.48 14.09 -2.32
CA LYS A 317 -25.63 13.76 -3.19
C LYS A 317 -26.98 13.94 -2.52
N MET A 318 -27.05 13.91 -1.20
CA MET A 318 -28.30 14.00 -0.45
C MET A 318 -28.39 15.25 0.43
N ASN A 319 -27.34 16.08 0.46
CA ASN A 319 -27.27 17.32 1.24
C ASN A 319 -27.51 17.11 2.75
N LEU A 320 -27.03 15.97 3.29
CA LEU A 320 -27.18 15.61 4.69
C LEU A 320 -25.90 15.99 5.47
N GLU A 321 -25.72 17.28 5.74
CA GLU A 321 -24.52 17.85 6.39
C GLU A 321 -24.14 17.22 7.73
N VAL A 322 -25.11 16.65 8.44
CA VAL A 322 -24.84 15.93 9.69
C VAL A 322 -23.84 14.79 9.49
N PHE A 323 -23.68 14.21 8.29
CA PHE A 323 -22.71 13.13 8.07
C PHE A 323 -21.26 13.61 7.88
N SER A 324 -21.01 14.91 7.81
CA SER A 324 -19.65 15.47 7.65
C SER A 324 -18.69 15.07 8.77
N PHE A 325 -19.17 14.87 10.00
CA PHE A 325 -18.33 14.48 11.15
C PHE A 325 -17.59 13.15 10.97
N PHE A 326 -18.00 12.31 10.01
CA PHE A 326 -17.35 11.03 9.72
C PHE A 326 -16.08 11.14 8.87
N TYR A 327 -15.83 12.28 8.23
CA TYR A 327 -14.71 12.42 7.30
C TYR A 327 -14.04 13.80 7.28
N ASP A 328 -14.72 14.86 7.72
CA ASP A 328 -14.14 16.20 7.78
C ASP A 328 -13.20 16.31 8.99
N LEU A 329 -11.91 16.45 8.72
CA LEU A 329 -10.86 16.57 9.74
C LEU A 329 -10.43 18.02 9.99
N GLU A 330 -10.94 18.98 9.21
CA GLU A 330 -10.63 20.39 9.35
C GLU A 330 -11.41 21.01 10.50
N THR A 331 -12.61 20.48 10.78
CA THR A 331 -13.41 20.89 11.94
C THR A 331 -12.94 20.18 13.22
N PRO A 332 -12.83 20.90 14.36
CA PRO A 332 -12.47 20.28 15.64
C PRO A 332 -13.41 19.14 16.05
N GLN A 333 -14.71 19.26 15.76
CA GLN A 333 -15.71 18.25 16.07
C GLN A 333 -15.47 16.97 15.25
N GLY A 334 -15.27 17.09 13.93
CA GLY A 334 -15.02 15.96 13.06
C GLY A 334 -13.70 15.26 13.40
N LEU A 335 -12.64 16.03 13.69
CA LEU A 335 -11.36 15.48 14.14
C LEU A 335 -11.49 14.67 15.43
N ILE A 336 -12.16 15.21 16.46
CA ILE A 336 -12.36 14.51 17.74
C ILE A 336 -13.21 13.25 17.55
N PHE A 337 -14.31 13.36 16.81
CA PHE A 337 -15.18 12.21 16.53
C PHE A 337 -14.42 11.10 15.81
N CYS A 338 -13.75 11.42 14.69
CA CYS A 338 -12.97 10.45 13.92
C CYS A 338 -11.89 9.79 14.78
N SER A 339 -11.20 10.56 15.61
CA SER A 339 -10.17 10.05 16.52
C SER A 339 -10.73 8.99 17.46
N ILE A 340 -11.81 9.31 18.18
CA ILE A 340 -12.44 8.39 19.14
C ILE A 340 -13.01 7.18 18.41
N PHE A 341 -13.75 7.41 17.33
CA PHE A 341 -14.41 6.36 16.57
C PHE A 341 -13.42 5.34 16.01
N TYR A 342 -12.35 5.78 15.35
CA TYR A 342 -11.39 4.84 14.75
C TYR A 342 -10.55 4.11 15.79
N ILE A 343 -10.26 4.72 16.95
CA ILE A 343 -9.68 3.98 18.09
C ILE A 343 -10.63 2.88 18.56
N LEU A 344 -11.91 3.20 18.77
CA LEU A 344 -12.93 2.21 19.15
C LEU A 344 -13.09 1.12 18.09
N TYR A 345 -13.02 1.47 16.80
CA TYR A 345 -13.08 0.51 15.70
C TYR A 345 -11.91 -0.49 15.76
N ILE A 346 -10.68 -0.01 15.98
CA ILE A 346 -9.52 -0.89 16.10
C ILE A 346 -9.64 -1.80 17.33
N VAL A 347 -10.02 -1.25 18.49
CA VAL A 347 -10.26 -2.05 19.71
C VAL A 347 -11.33 -3.11 19.45
N ASN A 348 -12.42 -2.75 18.77
CA ASN A 348 -13.48 -3.67 18.39
C ASN A 348 -12.97 -4.76 17.44
N LEU A 349 -12.11 -4.42 16.47
CA LEU A 349 -11.51 -5.38 15.57
C LEU A 349 -10.65 -6.41 16.34
N PHE A 350 -9.83 -5.97 17.29
CA PHE A 350 -9.11 -6.88 18.19
C PHE A 350 -10.09 -7.79 18.95
N TRP A 351 -11.14 -7.22 19.55
CA TRP A 351 -12.14 -7.99 20.29
C TRP A 351 -12.85 -9.04 19.43
N ILE A 352 -13.23 -8.68 18.20
CA ILE A 352 -13.83 -9.59 17.22
C ILE A 352 -12.87 -10.75 16.91
N LEU A 353 -11.59 -10.47 16.65
CA LEU A 353 -10.61 -11.52 16.36
C LEU A 353 -10.38 -12.46 17.55
N PHE A 354 -10.41 -11.95 18.78
CA PHE A 354 -10.38 -12.76 20.00
C PHE A 354 -11.62 -13.65 20.14
N THR A 355 -12.77 -13.16 19.70
CA THR A 355 -14.05 -13.88 19.73
C THR A 355 -14.09 -14.99 18.68
N LEU A 356 -13.68 -14.68 17.44
CA LEU A 356 -13.83 -15.56 16.29
C LEU A 356 -12.77 -16.67 16.19
N TYR A 357 -11.55 -16.40 16.66
CA TYR A 357 -10.41 -17.30 16.44
C TYR A 357 -9.78 -17.76 17.75
N GLN A 358 -9.08 -18.90 17.70
CA GLN A 358 -8.34 -19.48 18.81
C GLN A 358 -6.90 -19.79 18.40
N ASP A 359 -6.02 -19.96 19.40
CA ASP A 359 -4.64 -20.41 19.25
C ASP A 359 -3.83 -19.67 18.18
N GLU A 360 -3.13 -20.43 17.32
CA GLU A 360 -2.24 -19.92 16.28
C GLU A 360 -2.99 -19.11 15.23
N GLU A 361 -4.23 -19.48 14.94
CA GLU A 361 -5.04 -18.71 14.01
C GLU A 361 -5.26 -17.31 14.58
N ARG A 362 -5.61 -17.16 15.86
CA ARG A 362 -5.78 -15.84 16.47
C ARG A 362 -4.48 -15.03 16.36
N LEU A 363 -3.35 -15.60 16.74
CA LEU A 363 -2.05 -14.92 16.70
C LEU A 363 -1.71 -14.41 15.29
N GLU A 364 -1.97 -15.21 14.27
CA GLU A 364 -1.76 -14.81 12.87
C GLU A 364 -2.58 -13.56 12.48
N LYS A 365 -3.87 -13.49 12.85
CA LYS A 365 -4.74 -12.36 12.47
C LYS A 365 -4.40 -11.11 13.30
N LEU A 366 -4.07 -11.30 14.58
CA LEU A 366 -3.58 -10.22 15.44
C LEU A 366 -2.28 -9.62 14.89
N MET A 367 -1.35 -10.45 14.44
CA MET A 367 -0.13 -10.00 13.76
C MET A 367 -0.46 -9.14 12.55
N MET A 368 -1.42 -9.52 11.70
CA MET A 368 -1.83 -8.72 10.53
C MET A 368 -2.35 -7.33 10.91
N VAL A 369 -3.19 -7.23 11.96
CA VAL A 369 -3.70 -5.93 12.46
C VAL A 369 -2.56 -5.07 13.02
N MET A 370 -1.69 -5.67 13.83
CA MET A 370 -0.56 -4.94 14.41
C MET A 370 0.41 -4.43 13.33
N MET A 371 0.70 -5.26 12.34
CA MET A 371 1.50 -4.88 11.17
C MET A 371 0.87 -3.73 10.39
N ALA A 372 -0.43 -3.81 10.11
CA ALA A 372 -1.16 -2.73 9.44
C ALA A 372 -1.07 -1.41 10.23
N GLY A 373 -1.24 -1.46 11.56
CA GLY A 373 -1.13 -0.31 12.43
C GLY A 373 0.28 0.29 12.46
N THR A 374 1.31 -0.54 12.66
CA THR A 374 2.70 -0.08 12.77
C THR A 374 3.19 0.66 11.53
N CYS A 375 2.77 0.25 10.33
CA CYS A 375 3.17 0.92 9.08
C CYS A 375 2.77 2.41 9.07
N ASN A 376 1.55 2.74 9.48
CA ASN A 376 1.06 4.13 9.50
C ASN A 376 1.37 4.85 10.83
N LEU A 377 1.49 4.14 11.94
CA LEU A 377 1.92 4.74 13.21
C LEU A 377 3.37 5.24 13.14
N ALA A 378 4.26 4.52 12.45
CA ALA A 378 5.63 4.98 12.20
C ALA A 378 5.66 6.33 11.47
N MET A 379 4.66 6.61 10.63
CA MET A 379 4.57 7.85 9.87
C MET A 379 4.12 9.06 10.70
N LEU A 380 3.58 8.86 11.90
CA LEU A 380 3.32 9.99 12.83
C LEU A 380 4.61 10.76 13.17
N LEU A 381 5.76 10.08 13.13
CA LEU A 381 7.08 10.66 13.40
C LEU A 381 7.87 11.01 12.13
N SER A 382 7.21 10.95 10.96
CA SER A 382 7.84 11.30 9.69
C SER A 382 7.59 12.76 9.34
N PRO A 383 8.62 13.52 8.91
CA PRO A 383 8.43 14.88 8.40
C PRO A 383 7.58 14.94 7.13
N ILE A 384 7.51 13.83 6.38
CA ILE A 384 6.76 13.73 5.14
C ILE A 384 5.76 12.59 5.28
N TYR A 385 4.48 12.92 5.27
CA TYR A 385 3.38 11.95 5.35
C TYR A 385 2.45 12.10 4.14
N GLY A 386 2.77 11.38 3.07
CA GLY A 386 1.94 11.31 1.86
C GLY A 386 1.08 10.03 1.79
N PRO A 387 0.08 10.01 0.88
CA PRO A 387 -0.80 8.86 0.62
C PRO A 387 -0.06 7.53 0.45
N ARG A 388 1.06 7.50 -0.30
CA ARG A 388 1.90 6.30 -0.53
C ARG A 388 2.32 5.55 0.74
N SER A 389 2.43 6.25 1.86
CA SER A 389 2.86 5.67 3.13
C SER A 389 1.85 4.66 3.67
N SER A 390 0.57 4.77 3.27
CA SER A 390 -0.51 3.86 3.65
C SER A 390 -0.54 2.54 2.87
N LEU A 391 0.31 2.38 1.83
CA LEU A 391 0.34 1.19 0.99
C LEU A 391 0.40 -0.11 1.82
N TYR A 392 1.34 -0.19 2.77
CA TYR A 392 1.54 -1.38 3.58
C TYR A 392 0.34 -1.67 4.48
N THR A 393 -0.22 -0.64 5.11
CA THR A 393 -1.44 -0.74 5.93
C THR A 393 -2.58 -1.32 5.10
N VAL A 394 -2.83 -0.77 3.91
CA VAL A 394 -3.87 -1.25 3.00
C VAL A 394 -3.68 -2.73 2.67
N TYR A 395 -2.48 -3.15 2.28
CA TYR A 395 -2.22 -4.53 1.89
C TYR A 395 -2.27 -5.52 3.07
N PHE A 396 -1.89 -5.12 4.28
CA PHE A 396 -2.10 -5.94 5.47
C PHE A 396 -3.57 -6.07 5.86
N ILE A 397 -4.39 -5.04 5.61
CA ILE A 397 -5.85 -5.15 5.75
C ILE A 397 -6.46 -6.02 4.65
N ILE A 398 -5.99 -5.97 3.41
CA ILE A 398 -6.40 -6.93 2.36
C ILE A 398 -6.13 -8.36 2.83
N LEU A 399 -4.93 -8.60 3.35
CA LEU A 399 -4.53 -9.91 3.86
C LEU A 399 -5.43 -10.38 5.01
N LEU A 400 -5.73 -9.49 5.97
CA LEU A 400 -6.64 -9.77 7.08
C LEU A 400 -8.05 -10.09 6.59
N THR A 401 -8.63 -9.25 5.74
CA THR A 401 -9.99 -9.40 5.22
C THR A 401 -10.13 -10.70 4.44
N ALA A 402 -9.18 -11.01 3.56
CA ALA A 402 -9.17 -12.26 2.80
C ALA A 402 -9.00 -13.48 3.72
N SER A 403 -8.15 -13.37 4.76
CA SER A 403 -7.99 -14.40 5.78
C SER A 403 -9.29 -14.66 6.54
N VAL A 404 -10.01 -13.62 6.95
CA VAL A 404 -11.32 -13.74 7.62
C VAL A 404 -12.32 -14.42 6.68
N ALA A 405 -12.48 -13.90 5.46
CA ALA A 405 -13.40 -14.43 4.45
C ALA A 405 -13.16 -15.93 4.15
N SER A 406 -11.90 -16.36 4.10
CA SER A 406 -11.53 -17.75 3.80
C SER A 406 -12.00 -18.78 4.82
N LYS A 407 -12.41 -18.34 6.02
CA LYS A 407 -12.81 -19.19 7.13
C LYS A 407 -14.32 -19.27 7.33
N ILE A 408 -15.06 -18.27 6.85
CA ILE A 408 -16.52 -18.19 7.01
C ILE A 408 -17.19 -19.37 6.28
N LYS A 409 -18.13 -20.04 6.96
CA LYS A 409 -18.94 -21.10 6.37
C LYS A 409 -20.17 -20.50 5.68
N ILE A 410 -19.96 -19.79 4.59
CA ILE A 410 -21.04 -19.18 3.81
C ILE A 410 -21.76 -20.21 2.93
N SER A 411 -23.03 -19.94 2.67
CA SER A 411 -23.87 -20.60 1.68
C SER A 411 -23.41 -20.29 0.25
N SER A 412 -23.87 -21.08 -0.73
CA SER A 412 -23.60 -20.82 -2.15
C SER A 412 -24.16 -19.47 -2.61
N ALA A 413 -25.31 -19.05 -2.08
CA ALA A 413 -25.90 -17.75 -2.38
C ALA A 413 -25.03 -16.59 -1.89
N GLU A 414 -24.58 -16.64 -0.63
CA GLU A 414 -23.65 -15.63 -0.08
C GLU A 414 -22.31 -15.60 -0.85
N ALA A 415 -21.76 -16.77 -1.19
CA ALA A 415 -20.54 -16.86 -1.99
C ALA A 415 -20.71 -16.24 -3.39
N ALA A 416 -21.88 -16.43 -4.00
CA ALA A 416 -22.25 -15.83 -5.28
C ALA A 416 -22.41 -14.31 -5.17
N VAL A 417 -23.03 -13.80 -4.10
CA VAL A 417 -23.15 -12.35 -3.85
C VAL A 417 -21.76 -11.72 -3.73
N ILE A 418 -20.86 -12.30 -2.92
CA ILE A 418 -19.48 -11.82 -2.80
C ILE A 418 -18.80 -11.82 -4.17
N LEU A 419 -18.95 -12.90 -4.94
CA LEU A 419 -18.34 -13.03 -6.25
C LEU A 419 -18.87 -11.97 -7.23
N ILE A 420 -20.19 -11.76 -7.30
CA ILE A 420 -20.83 -10.79 -8.19
C ILE A 420 -20.40 -9.37 -7.82
N CYS A 421 -20.49 -9.00 -6.54
CA CYS A 421 -20.10 -7.67 -6.08
C CYS A 421 -18.61 -7.41 -6.35
N CYS A 422 -17.73 -8.33 -5.99
CA CYS A 422 -16.29 -8.16 -6.19
C CYS A 422 -15.91 -8.17 -7.68
N SER A 423 -16.56 -9.00 -8.50
CA SER A 423 -16.35 -9.00 -9.96
C SER A 423 -16.84 -7.71 -10.60
N GLY A 424 -18.00 -7.19 -10.16
CA GLY A 424 -18.52 -5.90 -10.58
C GLY A 424 -17.56 -4.76 -10.23
N MET A 425 -17.00 -4.76 -9.03
CA MET A 425 -15.97 -3.79 -8.62
C MET A 425 -14.70 -3.89 -9.47
N CYS A 426 -14.22 -5.12 -9.73
CA CYS A 426 -13.06 -5.35 -10.60
C CYS A 426 -13.32 -4.81 -12.01
N LEU A 427 -14.49 -5.10 -12.58
CA LEU A 427 -14.88 -4.64 -13.92
C LEU A 427 -14.98 -3.12 -13.97
N GLN A 428 -15.69 -2.51 -13.01
CA GLN A 428 -15.85 -1.06 -12.92
C GLN A 428 -14.50 -0.35 -12.83
N ARG A 429 -13.60 -0.82 -11.95
CA ARG A 429 -12.26 -0.22 -11.78
C ARG A 429 -11.38 -0.44 -12.99
N SER A 430 -11.42 -1.62 -13.61
CA SER A 430 -10.67 -1.91 -14.84
C SER A 430 -11.11 -1.01 -15.99
N LEU A 431 -12.42 -0.78 -16.17
CA LEU A 431 -12.94 0.12 -17.19
C LEU A 431 -12.57 1.58 -16.91
N SER A 432 -12.67 2.01 -15.65
CA SER A 432 -12.26 3.36 -15.23
C SER A 432 -10.78 3.61 -15.52
N TRP A 433 -9.90 2.71 -15.09
CA TRP A 433 -8.46 2.83 -15.35
C TRP A 433 -8.15 2.74 -16.84
N LYS A 434 -8.80 1.85 -17.59
CA LYS A 434 -8.66 1.78 -19.04
C LYS A 434 -8.95 3.15 -19.69
N ARG A 435 -10.03 3.82 -19.28
CA ARG A 435 -10.39 5.16 -19.76
C ARG A 435 -9.30 6.18 -19.40
N ILE A 436 -8.92 6.27 -18.12
CA ILE A 436 -7.91 7.23 -17.63
C ILE A 436 -6.59 7.06 -18.38
N TYR A 437 -6.05 5.85 -18.45
CA TYR A 437 -4.74 5.63 -19.09
C TYR A 437 -4.78 5.67 -20.61
N THR A 438 -5.96 5.51 -21.24
CA THR A 438 -6.12 5.86 -22.66
C THR A 438 -5.97 7.38 -22.86
N GLN A 439 -6.61 8.19 -22.00
CA GLN A 439 -6.49 9.65 -22.06
C GLN A 439 -5.06 10.11 -21.76
N VAL A 440 -4.39 9.52 -20.76
CA VAL A 440 -2.97 9.79 -20.48
C VAL A 440 -2.10 9.50 -21.71
N ALA A 441 -2.32 8.37 -22.39
CA ALA A 441 -1.55 8.02 -23.59
C ALA A 441 -1.79 9.01 -24.74
N GLN A 442 -3.03 9.49 -24.91
CA GLN A 442 -3.36 10.50 -25.92
C GLN A 442 -2.66 11.82 -25.62
N VAL A 443 -2.76 12.32 -24.38
CA VAL A 443 -2.10 13.56 -23.96
C VAL A 443 -0.58 13.43 -24.05
N GLN A 444 0.00 12.29 -23.65
CA GLN A 444 1.44 12.09 -23.79
C GLN A 444 1.89 12.12 -25.25
N SER A 445 1.14 11.49 -26.17
CA SER A 445 1.47 11.54 -27.60
C SER A 445 1.47 12.98 -28.13
N GLU A 446 0.53 13.80 -27.67
CA GLU A 446 0.48 15.24 -27.97
C GLU A 446 1.70 15.96 -27.38
N ARG A 447 2.02 15.72 -26.10
CA ARG A 447 3.22 16.27 -25.46
C ARG A 447 4.49 15.94 -26.22
N GLU A 448 4.70 14.69 -26.60
CA GLU A 448 5.90 14.27 -27.34
C GLU A 448 6.05 15.02 -28.66
N SER A 449 4.93 15.27 -29.36
CA SER A 449 4.92 16.01 -30.63
C SER A 449 5.30 17.48 -30.41
N ILE A 450 4.76 18.10 -29.35
CA ILE A 450 5.08 19.48 -28.95
C ILE A 450 6.55 19.59 -28.51
N LEU A 451 7.03 18.64 -27.70
CA LEU A 451 8.41 18.61 -27.22
C LEU A 451 9.40 18.33 -28.34
N GLN A 452 8.99 17.61 -29.39
CA GLN A 452 9.80 17.47 -30.60
C GLN A 452 9.92 18.81 -31.34
N TYR A 453 8.81 19.54 -31.51
CA TYR A 453 8.84 20.87 -32.15
C TYR A 453 9.82 21.82 -31.44
N TYR A 454 9.76 21.94 -30.11
CA TYR A 454 10.64 22.85 -29.35
C TYR A 454 12.11 22.38 -29.27
N ARG A 455 12.39 21.10 -29.50
CA ARG A 455 13.77 20.62 -29.70
C ARG A 455 14.35 21.08 -31.03
N GLU A 456 13.51 21.13 -32.06
CA GLU A 456 13.89 21.50 -33.42
C GLU A 456 13.93 23.03 -33.62
N HIS A 457 13.24 23.80 -32.76
CA HIS A 457 13.17 25.27 -32.77
C HIS A 457 13.63 25.86 -31.42
N PRO A 458 14.94 25.78 -31.09
CA PRO A 458 15.47 26.20 -29.79
C PRO A 458 15.40 27.72 -29.53
N GLU A 459 15.11 28.52 -30.57
CA GLU A 459 14.86 29.96 -30.49
C GLU A 459 13.52 30.32 -29.83
N ASP A 460 12.59 29.37 -29.72
CA ASP A 460 11.31 29.59 -29.05
C ASP A 460 11.48 29.53 -27.53
N ASP A 461 11.28 30.68 -26.87
CA ASP A 461 11.52 30.83 -25.44
C ASP A 461 10.45 30.16 -24.54
N GLU A 462 9.27 29.82 -25.08
CA GLU A 462 8.15 29.27 -24.29
C GLU A 462 7.59 27.96 -24.89
N ALA A 463 7.65 26.89 -24.10
CA ALA A 463 7.07 25.59 -24.43
C ALA A 463 5.68 25.40 -23.80
N TRP A 464 4.63 25.38 -24.63
CA TRP A 464 3.24 25.23 -24.19
C TRP A 464 2.81 23.76 -24.20
N ILE A 465 2.67 23.16 -23.03
CA ILE A 465 2.49 21.71 -22.85
C ILE A 465 1.12 21.42 -22.23
N PRO A 466 0.28 20.54 -22.81
CA PRO A 466 -1.03 20.23 -22.25
C PRO A 466 -0.89 19.47 -20.92
N ARG A 467 -1.69 19.82 -19.90
CA ARG A 467 -1.73 19.14 -18.60
C ARG A 467 -2.26 17.71 -18.69
N MET A 468 -1.77 16.83 -17.82
CA MET A 468 -2.30 15.47 -17.70
C MET A 468 -3.70 15.48 -17.07
N PRO A 469 -4.53 14.45 -17.32
CA PRO A 469 -5.81 14.32 -16.62
C PRO A 469 -5.62 14.32 -15.10
N GLU A 470 -6.51 15.01 -14.38
CA GLU A 470 -6.45 15.08 -12.92
C GLU A 470 -6.48 13.69 -12.27
N GLU A 471 -5.74 13.53 -11.17
CA GLU A 471 -5.59 12.28 -10.43
C GLU A 471 -5.11 11.07 -11.25
N SER A 472 -4.49 11.28 -12.42
CA SER A 472 -4.01 10.18 -13.28
C SER A 472 -2.58 9.76 -12.97
N ILE A 473 -1.63 10.70 -12.99
CA ILE A 473 -0.18 10.52 -12.83
C ILE A 473 0.38 11.51 -11.80
N HIS A 474 1.24 11.03 -10.88
CA HIS A 474 1.79 11.84 -9.81
C HIS A 474 2.80 12.84 -10.37
N SER A 475 2.66 14.12 -10.02
CA SER A 475 3.61 15.19 -10.37
C SER A 475 3.93 15.25 -11.88
N ALA A 476 2.93 15.00 -12.72
CA ALA A 476 3.10 14.98 -14.18
C ALA A 476 3.12 16.36 -14.82
N ASP A 477 2.65 17.37 -14.10
CA ASP A 477 2.65 18.77 -14.49
C ASP A 477 3.58 19.53 -13.53
N ILE A 478 4.32 20.50 -14.05
CA ILE A 478 5.31 21.26 -13.28
C ILE A 478 4.74 22.64 -13.00
N GLU A 479 4.64 22.99 -11.72
CA GLU A 479 4.17 24.30 -11.30
C GLU A 479 5.29 25.35 -11.35
N GLU A 480 4.90 26.62 -11.42
CA GLU A 480 5.85 27.74 -11.38
C GLU A 480 6.60 27.75 -10.04
N GLY A 481 7.93 27.90 -10.10
CA GLY A 481 8.80 27.85 -8.92
C GLY A 481 9.39 26.47 -8.58
N ASP A 482 8.93 25.39 -9.23
CA ASP A 482 9.50 24.05 -9.05
C ASP A 482 10.78 23.86 -9.89
N THR A 483 11.85 24.55 -9.47
CA THR A 483 13.13 24.61 -10.20
C THR A 483 13.75 23.24 -10.49
N TYR A 484 13.68 22.31 -9.54
CA TYR A 484 14.24 20.97 -9.71
C TYR A 484 13.53 20.19 -10.82
N HIS A 485 12.19 20.14 -10.80
CA HIS A 485 11.45 19.41 -11.82
C HIS A 485 11.53 20.11 -13.18
N GLN A 486 11.55 21.44 -13.23
CA GLN A 486 11.75 22.17 -14.49
C GLN A 486 13.09 21.83 -15.14
N ASN A 487 14.18 21.87 -14.37
CA ASN A 487 15.52 21.56 -14.88
C ASN A 487 15.61 20.09 -15.32
N SER A 488 15.13 19.16 -14.49
CA SER A 488 15.15 17.72 -14.81
C SER A 488 14.32 17.39 -16.04
N PHE A 489 13.18 18.07 -16.23
CA PHE A 489 12.33 17.92 -17.41
C PHE A 489 13.04 18.43 -18.67
N ARG A 490 13.60 19.65 -18.62
CA ARG A 490 14.35 20.22 -19.76
C ARG A 490 15.50 19.31 -20.17
N GLU A 491 16.30 18.84 -19.21
CA GLU A 491 17.42 17.94 -19.48
C GLU A 491 16.95 16.58 -20.04
N TYR A 492 15.91 15.98 -19.46
CA TYR A 492 15.38 14.69 -19.93
C TYR A 492 14.85 14.76 -21.37
N TYR A 493 14.13 15.83 -21.71
CA TYR A 493 13.57 16.02 -23.05
C TYR A 493 14.53 16.74 -24.02
N GLY A 494 15.73 17.15 -23.58
CA GLY A 494 16.71 17.83 -24.42
C GLY A 494 16.29 19.23 -24.86
N LEU A 495 15.57 19.97 -24.01
CA LEU A 495 15.18 21.35 -24.27
C LEU A 495 16.27 22.33 -23.77
N PRO A 496 16.40 23.52 -24.39
CA PRO A 496 17.29 24.57 -23.89
C PRO A 496 17.00 24.93 -22.43
N GLU A 497 18.05 25.25 -21.67
CA GLU A 497 17.89 25.64 -20.25
C GLU A 497 17.05 26.91 -20.08
N THR A 498 17.03 27.79 -21.08
CA THR A 498 16.29 29.05 -21.07
C THR A 498 14.80 28.88 -21.38
N THR A 499 14.37 27.73 -21.92
CA THR A 499 12.97 27.50 -22.31
C THR A 499 12.07 27.49 -21.08
N LYS A 500 11.11 28.41 -21.07
CA LYS A 500 10.05 28.47 -20.05
C LYS A 500 8.98 27.43 -20.36
N LEU A 501 8.68 26.59 -19.37
CA LEU A 501 7.66 25.54 -19.50
C LEU A 501 6.31 26.07 -19.02
N VAL A 502 5.27 25.99 -19.86
CA VAL A 502 3.91 26.44 -19.55
C VAL A 502 2.93 25.28 -19.67
N PHE A 503 2.39 24.82 -18.53
CA PHE A 503 1.44 23.71 -18.49
C PHE A 503 -0.02 24.20 -18.47
N TYR A 504 -0.76 24.01 -19.56
CA TYR A 504 -2.13 24.53 -19.71
C TYR A 504 -3.20 23.43 -19.63
N LYS A 505 -4.37 23.77 -19.08
CA LYS A 505 -5.54 22.88 -19.07
C LYS A 505 -6.28 23.01 -20.40
N LYS A 506 -6.40 21.91 -21.14
CA LYS A 506 -7.18 21.86 -22.38
C LYS A 506 -8.67 21.92 -22.03
N GLN A 507 -9.41 22.82 -22.70
CA GLN A 507 -10.87 22.98 -22.52
C GLN A 507 -11.64 21.76 -23.03
#